data_AF-A0AAP8GE30-F1
#
_entry.id   AF-A0AAP8GE30-F1
#
_cell.length_a   1.000
_cell.length_b   1.000
_cell.length_c   1.000
_cell.angle_alpha   90.00
_cell.angle_beta   90.00
_cell.angle_gamma   90.00
#
_symmetry.space_group_name_H-M   'P 1'
#
loop_
_entity.id
_entity.type
_entity.pdbx_description
1 polymer ?
#
loop_
_entity_poly.entity_id
_entity_poly.type
_entity_poly.pdbx_seq_one_letter_code
_entity_poly.pdbx_strand_id
1 'polypeptide(L)'
;LDPHALAREKTEAVRSMLLDSVEPLPLVEVVKSWHGRRPMAVGTGSESAIAEALLAHLGLRRYFDAVVAADHVKHHKPAPDTFLLCAQRMG
;
A
#
# COMPACT_ATOMS: atom_id res chain seq x y z
N LEU A 1 -8.21 -1.74 -29.40
CA LEU A 1 -7.15 -1.78 -28.36
C LEU A 1 -7.58 -2.81 -27.32
N ASP A 2 -6.69 -3.70 -26.89
CA ASP A 2 -6.99 -4.62 -25.78
C ASP A 2 -6.98 -3.83 -24.44
N PRO A 3 -8.11 -3.74 -23.72
CA PRO A 3 -8.18 -2.99 -22.47
C PRO A 3 -7.20 -3.51 -21.40
N HIS A 4 -6.90 -4.80 -21.38
CA HIS A 4 -5.98 -5.39 -20.42
C HIS A 4 -4.52 -5.11 -20.78
N ALA A 5 -4.16 -5.13 -22.06
CA ALA A 5 -2.85 -4.68 -22.52
C ALA A 5 -2.61 -3.20 -22.16
N LEU A 6 -3.57 -2.32 -22.43
CA LEU A 6 -3.46 -0.89 -22.11
C LEU A 6 -3.37 -0.66 -20.59
N ALA A 7 -4.14 -1.38 -19.79
CA ALA A 7 -4.07 -1.28 -18.34
C ALA A 7 -2.69 -1.67 -17.81
N ARG A 8 -2.08 -2.74 -18.33
CA ARG A 8 -0.72 -3.17 -17.96
C ARG A 8 0.33 -2.14 -18.33
N GLU A 9 0.28 -1.62 -19.55
CA GLU A 9 1.19 -0.57 -20.01
C GLU A 9 1.11 0.69 -19.13
N LYS A 10 -0.10 1.13 -18.81
CA LYS A 10 -0.33 2.24 -17.89
C LYS A 10 0.25 1.95 -16.50
N THR A 11 0.01 0.75 -15.95
CA THR A 11 0.50 0.38 -14.62
C THR A 11 2.03 0.42 -14.56
N GLU A 12 2.72 -0.08 -15.60
CA GLU A 12 4.18 -0.06 -15.66
C GLU A 12 4.73 1.36 -15.77
N ALA A 13 4.16 2.19 -16.64
CA ALA A 13 4.56 3.60 -16.77
C ALA A 13 4.34 4.39 -15.47
N VAL A 14 3.18 4.20 -14.83
CA VAL A 14 2.88 4.82 -13.52
C VAL A 14 3.88 4.35 -12.47
N ARG A 15 4.21 3.07 -12.41
CA ARG A 15 5.16 2.53 -11.43
C ARG A 15 6.52 3.22 -11.49
N SER A 16 7.06 3.42 -12.70
CA SER A 16 8.32 4.14 -12.87
C SER A 16 8.21 5.60 -12.41
N MET A 17 7.20 6.32 -12.91
CA MET A 17 7.00 7.74 -12.57
C MET A 17 6.77 7.98 -11.08
N LEU A 18 6.06 7.05 -10.42
CA LEU A 18 5.70 7.15 -9.01
C LEU A 18 6.96 7.15 -8.14
N LEU A 19 7.93 6.28 -8.42
CA LEU A 19 9.15 6.18 -7.63
C LEU A 19 10.08 7.38 -7.83
N ASP A 20 10.02 8.06 -8.97
CA ASP A 20 10.88 9.21 -9.26
C ASP A 20 10.44 10.50 -8.55
N SER A 21 9.17 10.61 -8.16
CA SER A 21 8.55 11.89 -7.75
C SER A 21 7.71 11.81 -6.47
N VAL A 22 7.59 10.64 -5.85
CA VAL A 22 6.78 10.48 -4.65
C VAL A 22 7.40 11.18 -3.43
N GLU A 23 6.60 12.00 -2.77
CA GLU A 23 6.94 12.60 -1.47
C GLU A 23 5.92 12.18 -0.39
N PRO A 24 6.36 11.85 0.83
CA PRO A 24 5.46 11.59 1.93
C PRO A 24 4.69 12.85 2.33
N LEU A 25 3.38 12.71 2.54
CA LEU A 25 2.59 13.76 3.19
C LEU A 25 2.99 13.90 4.68
N PRO A 26 2.76 15.07 5.32
CA PRO A 26 3.08 15.30 6.73
C PRO A 26 2.49 14.28 7.72
N LEU A 27 1.43 13.56 7.31
CA LEU A 27 0.83 12.46 8.08
C LEU A 27 1.84 11.36 8.46
N VAL A 28 2.97 11.26 7.76
CA VAL A 28 4.06 10.35 8.12
C VAL A 28 4.58 10.56 9.54
N GLU A 29 4.50 11.78 10.08
CA GLU A 29 4.91 12.06 11.46
C GLU A 29 3.98 11.40 12.48
N VAL A 30 2.69 11.25 12.15
CA VAL A 30 1.75 10.48 12.97
C VAL A 30 2.17 9.01 13.01
N VAL A 31 2.48 8.41 11.86
CA VAL A 31 2.98 7.02 11.78
C VAL A 31 4.23 6.86 12.64
N LYS A 32 5.22 7.75 12.49
CA LYS A 32 6.45 7.70 13.29
C LYS A 32 6.19 7.82 14.80
N SER A 33 5.28 8.70 15.21
CA SER A 33 4.96 8.92 16.64
C SER A 33 4.22 7.76 17.32
N TRP A 34 3.57 6.88 16.54
CA TRP A 34 2.84 5.70 17.02
C TRP A 34 3.61 4.39 16.86
N HIS A 35 4.66 4.37 16.05
CA HIS A 35 5.49 3.19 15.86
C HIS A 35 6.04 2.65 17.20
N GLY A 36 5.85 1.35 17.44
CA GLY A 36 6.21 0.68 18.68
C GLY A 36 5.27 0.93 19.86
N ARG A 37 4.26 1.82 19.74
CA ARG A 37 3.26 2.09 20.78
C ARG A 37 1.95 1.36 20.53
N ARG A 38 1.60 1.14 19.26
CA ARG A 38 0.45 0.36 18.81
C ARG A 38 0.84 -0.45 17.56
N PRO A 39 0.27 -1.64 17.36
CA PRO A 39 0.35 -2.31 16.06
C PRO A 39 -0.21 -1.42 14.97
N MET A 40 0.41 -1.42 13.79
CA MET A 40 0.00 -0.59 12.67
C MET A 40 0.08 -1.38 11.36
N ALA A 41 -0.93 -1.21 10.50
CA ALA A 41 -0.97 -1.83 9.19
C ALA A 41 -1.45 -0.83 8.12
N VAL A 42 -1.04 -1.06 6.87
CA VAL A 42 -1.54 -0.33 5.69
C VAL A 42 -2.60 -1.17 5.00
N GLY A 43 -3.77 -0.60 4.77
CA GLY A 43 -4.81 -1.16 3.90
C GLY A 43 -5.01 -0.30 2.65
N THR A 44 -4.61 -0.79 1.48
CA THR A 44 -4.64 -0.03 0.22
C THR A 44 -5.44 -0.72 -0.88
N GLY A 45 -5.92 0.06 -1.84
CA GLY A 45 -6.52 -0.43 -3.09
C GLY A 45 -5.52 -0.65 -4.23
N SER A 46 -4.25 -0.31 -4.02
CA SER A 46 -3.17 -0.60 -4.97
C SER A 46 -2.83 -2.10 -4.99
N GLU A 47 -2.16 -2.54 -6.04
CA GLU A 47 -1.50 -3.86 -6.08
C GLU A 47 -0.35 -3.92 -5.06
N SER A 48 -0.15 -5.11 -4.47
CA SER A 48 0.87 -5.37 -3.45
C SER A 48 2.27 -4.93 -3.89
N ALA A 49 2.67 -5.25 -5.12
CA ALA A 49 3.98 -4.94 -5.66
C ALA A 49 4.27 -3.43 -5.69
N ILE A 50 3.26 -2.59 -5.98
CA ILE A 50 3.41 -1.14 -6.01
C ILE A 50 3.44 -0.58 -4.59
N ALA A 51 2.52 -1.04 -3.74
CA ALA A 51 2.41 -0.58 -2.36
C ALA A 51 3.69 -0.87 -1.56
N GLU A 52 4.21 -2.09 -1.67
CA GLU A 52 5.45 -2.51 -1.01
C GLU A 52 6.66 -1.73 -1.55
N ALA A 53 6.78 -1.60 -2.88
CA ALA A 53 7.89 -0.86 -3.49
C ALA A 53 7.91 0.62 -3.06
N LEU A 54 6.76 1.30 -3.05
CA LEU A 54 6.66 2.70 -2.64
C LEU A 54 6.96 2.89 -1.16
N LEU A 55 6.40 2.06 -0.28
CA LEU A 55 6.68 2.12 1.14
C LEU A 55 8.15 1.83 1.44
N ALA A 56 8.77 0.89 0.73
CA ALA A 56 10.19 0.58 0.87
C ALA A 56 11.07 1.74 0.37
N HIS A 57 10.76 2.31 -0.79
CA HIS A 57 11.47 3.44 -1.38
C HIS A 57 11.46 4.67 -0.47
N LEU A 58 10.32 4.96 0.16
CA LEU A 58 10.18 6.05 1.13
C LEU A 58 10.74 5.74 2.53
N GLY A 59 11.30 4.54 2.75
CA GLY A 59 11.78 4.09 4.05
C GLY A 59 10.68 3.90 5.10
N LEU A 60 9.41 3.80 4.67
CA LEU A 60 8.24 3.73 5.53
C LEU A 60 7.78 2.30 5.83
N ARG A 61 8.18 1.32 5.02
CA ARG A 61 7.70 -0.06 5.16
C ARG A 61 7.92 -0.65 6.55
N ARG A 62 9.05 -0.29 7.18
CA ARG A 62 9.45 -0.73 8.53
C ARG A 62 8.48 -0.33 9.65
N TYR A 63 7.59 0.64 9.43
CA TYR A 63 6.69 1.14 10.47
C TYR A 63 5.42 0.29 10.61
N PHE A 64 5.18 -0.65 9.71
CA PHE A 64 3.92 -1.40 9.63
C PHE A 64 4.15 -2.90 9.79
N ASP A 65 3.37 -3.53 10.64
CA ASP A 65 3.35 -4.99 10.85
C ASP A 65 2.84 -5.70 9.60
N ALA A 66 1.87 -5.10 8.89
CA ALA A 66 1.29 -5.65 7.69
C ALA A 66 0.97 -4.59 6.63
N VAL A 67 1.08 -5.00 5.36
CA VAL A 67 0.52 -4.30 4.21
C VAL A 67 -0.50 -5.22 3.54
N VAL A 68 -1.74 -4.76 3.43
CA VAL A 68 -2.84 -5.46 2.77
C VAL A 68 -3.26 -4.65 1.56
N ALA A 69 -3.08 -5.26 0.38
CA ALA A 69 -3.34 -4.68 -0.92
C ALA A 69 -4.60 -5.30 -1.55
N ALA A 70 -5.03 -4.77 -2.70
CA ALA A 70 -6.27 -5.22 -3.35
C ALA A 70 -6.21 -6.68 -3.82
N ASP A 71 -5.03 -7.13 -4.24
CA ASP A 71 -4.73 -8.50 -4.69
C ASP A 71 -4.56 -9.50 -3.53
N HIS A 72 -4.60 -9.05 -2.27
CA HIS A 72 -4.59 -9.93 -1.10
C HIS A 72 -5.99 -10.38 -0.64
N VAL A 73 -7.06 -9.78 -1.19
CA VAL A 73 -8.43 -10.01 -0.73
C VAL A 73 -9.36 -10.34 -1.90
N LYS A 74 -10.40 -11.12 -1.63
CA LYS A 74 -11.40 -11.47 -2.64
C LYS A 74 -12.31 -10.29 -2.97
N HIS A 75 -12.75 -9.55 -1.96
CA HIS A 75 -13.55 -8.35 -2.12
C HIS A 75 -12.75 -7.15 -1.64
N HIS A 76 -12.14 -6.42 -2.57
CA HIS A 76 -11.46 -5.17 -2.23
C HIS A 76 -12.48 -4.09 -1.84
N LYS A 77 -11.97 -2.95 -1.35
CA LYS A 77 -12.78 -1.77 -1.01
C LYS A 77 -13.82 -1.49 -2.12
N PRO A 78 -15.08 -1.17 -1.77
CA PRO A 78 -15.56 -0.73 -0.45
C PRO A 78 -15.89 -1.87 0.53
N ALA A 79 -15.72 -3.15 0.16
CA ALA A 79 -15.87 -4.25 1.10
C ALA A 79 -14.84 -4.17 2.25
N PRO A 80 -15.15 -4.69 3.45
CA PRO A 80 -14.30 -4.52 4.63
C PRO A 80 -13.07 -5.44 4.65
N ASP A 81 -12.97 -6.42 3.74
CA ASP A 81 -11.97 -7.50 3.76
C ASP A 81 -10.54 -6.98 3.93
N THR A 82 -10.17 -5.89 3.23
CA THR A 82 -8.84 -5.27 3.37
C THR A 82 -8.54 -4.87 4.81
N PHE A 83 -9.50 -4.22 5.48
CA PHE A 83 -9.32 -3.72 6.85
C PHE A 83 -9.42 -4.85 7.88
N LEU A 84 -10.28 -5.84 7.66
CA LEU A 84 -10.36 -7.03 8.52
C LEU A 84 -9.07 -7.83 8.47
N LEU A 85 -8.48 -8.01 7.29
CA LEU A 85 -7.20 -8.69 7.13
C LEU A 85 -6.04 -7.86 7.72
N CYS A 86 -6.08 -6.52 7.65
CA CYS A 86 -5.14 -5.68 8.38
C CYS A 86 -5.20 -5.96 9.89
N ALA A 87 -6.40 -5.91 10.47
CA ALA A 87 -6.62 -6.15 11.88
C ALA A 87 -6.16 -7.56 12.30
N GLN A 88 -6.46 -8.58 11.49
CA GLN A 88 -6.00 -9.94 11.75
C GLN A 88 -4.46 -10.06 11.74
N ARG A 89 -3.77 -9.38 10.79
CA ARG A 89 -2.32 -9.52 10.62
C ARG A 89 -1.50 -8.70 11.61
N MET A 90 -2.06 -7.64 12.19
CA MET A 90 -1.36 -6.79 13.17
C MET A 90 -1.44 -7.35 14.61
N GLY A 91 -2.24 -8.40 14.84
CA GLY A 91 -2.48 -8.98 16.17
C GLY A 91 -3.49 -8.21 17.00
#